data_AF-A0A538P6Y9-F1
#
_entry.id   AF-A0A538P6Y9-F1
#
_cell.length_a   1.000
_cell.length_b   1.000
_cell.length_c   1.000
_cell.angle_alpha   90.00
_cell.angle_beta   90.00
_cell.angle_gamma   90.00
#
_symmetry.space_group_name_H-M   'P 1'
#
loop_
_entity.id
_entity.type
_entity.pdbx_description
1 polymer ?
#
loop_
_entity_poly.entity_id
_entity_poly.type
_entity_poly.pdbx_seq_one_letter_code
_entity_poly.pdbx_strand_id
1 'polypeptide(L)'
;MHATTGAFPHGQGFETTLSQICADELGLRMEDVHVTHGDTQVSPYGQGTFGSRTAAVAGSAALIAARQLAQKILAVGARQIGIDNPEDLYLSDGFVRSRSHPEKRVSIAEVASASYTAHNLPQGVEPGLESVINFNPVGLATSYAAHACEVEVDPDTGSTTILGHYCVHDCGRQINPMIVEGQIHGGIAQAIGACFLEEINYDENGQLLTDSFLDYLTPTAQFMPHKLMVESMESPTPINPLGAKGVGESGTIIAPPAMANAVSDALGVDANEIPLTPERVWRLIKRRVRTRSEPSTD
;
A
#
# COMPACT_ATOMS: atom_id res chain seq x y z
N MET A 1 14.91 10.53 -15.86
CA MET A 1 14.78 9.07 -16.01
C MET A 1 13.31 8.76 -16.29
N HIS A 2 13.04 7.83 -17.21
CA HIS A 2 11.68 7.38 -17.52
C HIS A 2 11.51 5.95 -17.02
N ALA A 3 10.43 5.68 -16.30
CA ALA A 3 10.09 4.37 -15.76
C ALA A 3 8.71 3.95 -16.27
N THR A 4 8.60 2.73 -16.77
CA THR A 4 7.31 2.13 -17.14
C THR A 4 7.01 0.95 -16.23
N THR A 5 5.73 0.71 -15.95
CA THR A 5 5.32 -0.39 -15.06
C THR A 5 4.06 -1.09 -15.56
N GLY A 6 4.01 -2.41 -15.37
CA GLY A 6 2.82 -3.23 -15.61
C GLY A 6 1.81 -3.22 -14.46
N ALA A 7 2.03 -2.38 -13.43
CA ALA A 7 1.03 -2.07 -12.42
C ALA A 7 0.00 -1.06 -12.97
N PHE A 8 -1.19 -1.02 -12.36
CA PHE A 8 -2.25 -0.08 -12.73
C PHE A 8 -2.73 0.69 -11.50
N PRO A 9 -2.15 1.85 -11.20
CA PRO A 9 -2.53 2.67 -10.05
C PRO A 9 -3.94 3.27 -10.21
N HIS A 10 -4.70 3.28 -9.12
CA HIS A 10 -6.08 3.76 -9.05
C HIS A 10 -6.32 4.57 -7.75
N GLY A 11 -5.33 5.37 -7.35
CA GLY A 11 -5.42 6.27 -6.19
C GLY A 11 -4.49 5.93 -5.02
N GLN A 12 -3.80 4.79 -5.03
CA GLN A 12 -2.92 4.36 -3.92
C GLN A 12 -1.52 5.02 -3.90
N GLY A 13 -1.28 6.04 -4.74
CA GLY A 13 0.01 6.77 -4.76
C GLY A 13 1.20 5.99 -5.32
N PHE A 14 0.95 4.99 -6.18
CA PHE A 14 2.05 4.16 -6.70
C PHE A 14 3.02 4.91 -7.62
N GLU A 15 2.55 5.92 -8.35
CA GLU A 15 3.42 6.79 -9.18
C GLU A 15 4.52 7.45 -8.33
N THR A 16 4.13 8.03 -7.18
CA THR A 16 5.04 8.65 -6.23
C THR A 16 6.01 7.62 -5.63
N THR A 17 5.49 6.51 -5.09
CA THR A 17 6.34 5.50 -4.44
C THR A 17 7.29 4.79 -5.41
N LEU A 18 6.88 4.56 -6.66
CA LEU A 18 7.77 4.04 -7.70
C LEU A 18 8.89 5.05 -8.01
N SER A 19 8.56 6.33 -8.10
CA SER A 19 9.53 7.40 -8.29
C SER A 19 10.54 7.46 -7.15
N GLN A 20 10.09 7.31 -5.90
CA GLN A 20 10.99 7.23 -4.73
C GLN A 20 11.95 6.04 -4.82
N ILE A 21 11.45 4.83 -5.15
CA ILE A 21 12.30 3.64 -5.31
C ILE A 21 13.40 3.89 -6.35
N CYS A 22 13.04 4.40 -7.52
CA CYS A 22 13.99 4.67 -8.60
C CYS A 22 14.96 5.81 -8.25
N ALA A 23 14.46 6.88 -7.63
CA ALA A 23 15.28 8.03 -7.24
C ALA A 23 16.33 7.65 -6.21
N ASP A 24 15.94 6.93 -5.16
CA ASP A 24 16.84 6.47 -4.09
C ASP A 24 17.95 5.58 -4.64
N GLU A 25 17.62 4.61 -5.49
CA GLU A 25 18.60 3.64 -6.02
C GLU A 25 19.53 4.27 -7.07
N LEU A 26 19.05 5.26 -7.84
CA LEU A 26 19.84 5.93 -8.88
C LEU A 26 20.53 7.22 -8.39
N GLY A 27 20.32 7.62 -7.13
CA GLY A 27 20.82 8.88 -6.59
C GLY A 27 20.29 10.10 -7.33
N LEU A 28 19.05 10.04 -7.84
CA LEU A 28 18.38 11.13 -8.54
C LEU A 28 17.44 11.89 -7.59
N ARG A 29 16.99 13.08 -8.01
CA ARG A 29 15.85 13.71 -7.38
C ARG A 29 14.57 13.05 -7.87
N MET A 30 13.55 12.99 -7.02
CA MET A 30 12.27 12.38 -7.37
C MET A 30 11.61 13.11 -8.56
N GLU A 31 11.72 14.43 -8.65
CA GLU A 31 11.20 15.21 -9.78
C GLU A 31 11.87 14.90 -11.14
N ASP A 32 13.03 14.26 -11.13
CA ASP A 32 13.74 13.84 -12.34
C ASP A 32 13.32 12.43 -12.79
N VAL A 33 12.37 11.79 -12.11
CA VAL A 33 11.79 10.48 -12.45
C VAL A 33 10.37 10.67 -12.97
N HIS A 34 10.13 10.27 -14.23
CA HIS A 34 8.79 10.27 -14.81
C HIS A 34 8.29 8.83 -14.94
N VAL A 35 7.10 8.56 -14.43
CA VAL A 35 6.48 7.23 -14.43
C VAL A 35 5.34 7.19 -15.44
N THR A 36 5.28 6.13 -16.25
CA THR A 36 4.15 5.84 -17.14
C THR A 36 3.57 4.46 -16.84
N HIS A 37 2.24 4.38 -16.81
CA HIS A 37 1.50 3.16 -16.53
C HIS A 37 0.14 3.15 -17.23
N GLY A 38 -0.44 1.97 -17.39
CA GLY A 38 -1.85 1.80 -17.82
C GLY A 38 -2.12 1.91 -19.32
N ASP A 39 -1.12 2.25 -20.14
CA ASP A 39 -1.19 2.09 -21.59
C ASP A 39 -0.49 0.81 -22.02
N THR A 40 -1.23 -0.16 -22.58
CA THR A 40 -0.69 -1.45 -23.04
C THR A 40 0.17 -1.35 -24.29
N GLN A 41 0.18 -0.21 -24.99
CA GLN A 41 1.10 0.05 -26.11
C GLN A 41 2.51 0.42 -25.63
N VAL A 42 2.64 0.95 -24.41
CA VAL A 42 3.90 1.51 -23.88
C VAL A 42 4.39 0.78 -22.62
N SER A 43 3.46 0.31 -21.80
CA SER A 43 3.77 -0.34 -20.52
C SER A 43 4.16 -1.80 -20.74
N PRO A 44 5.15 -2.32 -19.99
CA PRO A 44 5.46 -3.73 -20.03
C PRO A 44 4.26 -4.55 -19.54
N TYR A 45 4.15 -5.78 -20.02
CA TYR A 45 3.11 -6.69 -19.56
C TYR A 45 3.21 -6.88 -18.03
N GLY A 46 2.09 -6.77 -17.34
CA GLY A 46 2.00 -7.03 -15.92
C GLY A 46 0.58 -7.44 -15.54
N GLN A 47 0.46 -8.04 -14.36
CA GLN A 47 -0.83 -8.51 -13.84
C GLN A 47 -1.68 -7.38 -13.24
N GLY A 48 -1.25 -6.12 -13.29
CA GLY A 48 -1.98 -4.99 -12.70
C GLY A 48 -1.90 -4.90 -11.16
N THR A 49 -2.83 -4.13 -10.59
CA THR A 49 -2.93 -3.80 -9.15
C THR A 49 -4.19 -4.43 -8.56
N PHE A 50 -4.02 -5.27 -7.55
CA PHE A 50 -5.07 -5.85 -6.68
C PHE A 50 -4.37 -6.68 -5.60
N GLY A 51 -5.11 -7.19 -4.59
CA GLY A 51 -4.56 -8.14 -3.61
C GLY A 51 -3.31 -7.62 -2.90
N SER A 52 -3.23 -6.29 -2.72
CA SER A 52 -2.10 -5.57 -2.12
C SER A 52 -0.73 -5.92 -2.71
N ARG A 53 -0.65 -6.38 -3.96
CA ARG A 53 0.58 -6.93 -4.57
C ARG A 53 1.58 -5.89 -5.05
N THR A 54 1.14 -4.66 -5.30
CA THR A 54 1.84 -3.70 -6.16
C THR A 54 3.21 -3.30 -5.62
N ALA A 55 3.33 -2.97 -4.34
CA ALA A 55 4.64 -2.66 -3.73
C ALA A 55 5.59 -3.87 -3.74
N ALA A 56 5.10 -5.04 -3.30
CA ALA A 56 5.92 -6.25 -3.19
C ALA A 56 6.40 -6.78 -4.55
N VAL A 57 5.59 -6.65 -5.61
CA VAL A 57 5.93 -7.19 -6.95
C VAL A 57 6.46 -6.11 -7.88
N ALA A 58 5.66 -5.10 -8.22
CA ALA A 58 6.06 -4.07 -9.17
C ALA A 58 7.12 -3.13 -8.59
N GLY A 59 7.03 -2.80 -7.29
CA GLY A 59 8.09 -2.05 -6.59
C GLY A 59 9.42 -2.81 -6.57
N SER A 60 9.38 -4.11 -6.32
CA SER A 60 10.59 -4.96 -6.38
C SER A 60 11.16 -5.08 -7.79
N ALA A 61 10.32 -5.20 -8.82
CA ALA A 61 10.77 -5.20 -10.21
C ALA A 61 11.52 -3.90 -10.55
N ALA A 62 10.95 -2.76 -10.14
CA ALA A 62 11.57 -1.45 -10.33
C ALA A 62 12.89 -1.29 -9.57
N LEU A 63 12.97 -1.79 -8.34
CA LEU A 63 14.22 -1.80 -7.57
C LEU A 63 15.31 -2.63 -8.27
N ILE A 64 14.98 -3.83 -8.77
CA ILE A 64 15.94 -4.67 -9.49
C ILE A 64 16.38 -3.99 -10.79
N ALA A 65 15.44 -3.41 -11.55
CA ALA A 65 15.76 -2.70 -12.78
C ALA A 65 16.65 -1.47 -12.52
N ALA A 66 16.33 -0.70 -11.48
CA ALA A 66 17.13 0.44 -11.05
C ALA A 66 18.54 0.03 -10.61
N ARG A 67 18.70 -1.11 -9.91
CA ARG A 67 20.02 -1.65 -9.54
C ARG A 67 20.86 -2.04 -10.75
N GLN A 68 20.27 -2.71 -11.73
CA GLN A 68 20.97 -3.06 -12.97
C GLN A 68 21.38 -1.80 -13.74
N LEU A 69 20.49 -0.81 -13.78
CA LEU A 69 20.78 0.48 -14.40
C LEU A 69 21.90 1.21 -13.65
N ALA A 70 21.87 1.23 -12.32
CA ALA A 70 22.91 1.82 -11.48
C ALA A 70 24.29 1.20 -11.76
N GLN A 71 24.37 -0.12 -11.88
CA GLN A 71 25.62 -0.81 -12.24
C GLN A 71 26.15 -0.35 -13.60
N LYS A 72 25.28 -0.21 -14.61
CA LYS A 72 25.66 0.29 -15.94
C LYS A 72 26.11 1.77 -15.88
N ILE A 73 25.40 2.60 -15.12
CA ILE A 73 25.75 4.02 -14.89
C ILE A 73 27.14 4.11 -14.24
N LEU A 74 27.41 3.32 -13.21
CA LEU A 74 28.69 3.30 -12.51
C LEU A 74 29.83 2.84 -13.43
N ALA A 75 29.62 1.79 -14.24
CA ALA A 75 30.63 1.29 -15.17
C ALA A 75 30.98 2.31 -16.27
N VAL A 76 29.99 2.99 -16.85
CA VAL A 76 30.23 4.05 -17.84
C VAL A 76 30.84 5.29 -17.18
N GLY A 77 30.36 5.66 -15.99
CA GLY A 77 30.88 6.77 -15.21
C GLY A 77 32.35 6.58 -14.85
N ALA A 78 32.72 5.40 -14.33
CA ALA A 78 34.09 4.96 -14.06
C ALA A 78 35.04 5.28 -15.21
N ARG A 79 34.63 4.89 -16.43
CA ARG A 79 35.42 5.14 -17.64
C ARG A 79 35.56 6.62 -17.96
N GLN A 80 34.54 7.43 -17.73
CA GLN A 80 34.58 8.87 -17.99
C GLN A 80 35.49 9.64 -17.02
N ILE A 81 35.50 9.26 -15.74
CA ILE A 81 36.33 9.95 -14.72
C ILE A 81 37.68 9.26 -14.44
N GLY A 82 37.99 8.19 -15.19
CA GLY A 82 39.24 7.45 -15.08
C GLY A 82 39.44 6.82 -13.70
N ILE A 83 38.45 6.07 -13.23
CA ILE A 83 38.50 5.25 -12.02
C ILE A 83 38.27 3.80 -12.44
N ASP A 84 39.23 2.91 -12.16
CA ASP A 84 39.18 1.53 -12.65
C ASP A 84 38.30 0.62 -11.80
N ASN A 85 38.16 0.89 -10.50
CA ASN A 85 37.35 0.08 -9.58
C ASN A 85 35.93 0.68 -9.41
N PRO A 86 34.87 0.02 -9.89
CA PRO A 86 33.49 0.50 -9.70
C PRO A 86 33.06 0.59 -8.23
N GLU A 87 33.67 -0.19 -7.32
CA GLU A 87 33.36 -0.13 -5.87
C GLU A 87 33.80 1.19 -5.23
N ASP A 88 34.76 1.89 -5.85
CA ASP A 88 35.18 3.23 -5.44
C ASP A 88 34.17 4.31 -5.86
N LEU A 89 33.05 3.95 -6.49
CA LEU A 89 32.04 4.88 -6.97
C LEU A 89 30.71 4.74 -6.25
N TYR A 90 29.92 5.81 -6.29
CA TYR A 90 28.53 5.83 -5.82
C TYR A 90 27.71 6.86 -6.58
N LEU A 91 26.39 6.69 -6.55
CA LEU A 91 25.42 7.62 -7.12
C LEU A 91 24.88 8.52 -6.02
N SER A 92 24.88 9.83 -6.25
CA SER A 92 24.30 10.82 -5.34
C SER A 92 24.15 12.17 -6.04
N ASP A 93 23.03 12.85 -5.78
CA ASP A 93 22.68 14.17 -6.29
C ASP A 93 22.74 14.31 -7.82
N GLY A 94 22.44 13.24 -8.55
CA GLY A 94 22.49 13.19 -10.01
C GLY A 94 23.90 12.99 -10.58
N PHE A 95 24.88 12.58 -9.78
CA PHE A 95 26.26 12.35 -10.19
C PHE A 95 26.74 10.93 -9.87
N VAL A 96 27.61 10.41 -10.74
CA VAL A 96 28.59 9.38 -10.36
C VAL A 96 29.76 10.08 -9.67
N ARG A 97 30.08 9.65 -8.46
CA ARG A 97 31.12 10.26 -7.62
C ARG A 97 32.13 9.22 -7.19
N SER A 98 33.41 9.60 -7.11
CA SER A 98 34.44 8.77 -6.50
C SER A 98 34.51 8.97 -4.99
N ARG A 99 34.69 7.87 -4.25
CA ARG A 99 34.96 7.83 -2.81
C ARG A 99 36.40 8.23 -2.51
N SER A 100 37.34 7.78 -3.35
CA SER A 100 38.78 8.01 -3.18
C SER A 100 39.22 9.38 -3.70
N HIS A 101 38.49 9.95 -4.65
CA HIS A 101 38.83 11.22 -5.31
C HIS A 101 37.58 12.13 -5.38
N PRO A 102 37.22 12.86 -4.30
CA PRO A 102 35.97 13.62 -4.22
C PRO A 102 35.78 14.68 -5.31
N GLU A 103 36.86 15.16 -5.93
CA GLU A 103 36.87 16.08 -7.07
C GLU A 103 36.45 15.42 -8.38
N LYS A 104 36.59 14.09 -8.50
CA LYS A 104 36.21 13.31 -9.67
C LYS A 104 34.75 12.94 -9.61
N ARG A 105 33.96 13.56 -10.49
CA ARG A 105 32.55 13.28 -10.69
C ARG A 105 32.14 13.53 -12.13
N VAL A 106 31.07 12.85 -12.56
CA VAL A 106 30.41 13.06 -13.85
C VAL A 106 28.90 12.98 -13.63
N SER A 107 28.13 13.85 -14.27
CA SER A 107 26.67 13.82 -14.11
C SER A 107 26.07 12.57 -14.76
N ILE A 108 24.96 12.09 -14.22
CA ILE A 108 24.21 10.98 -14.83
C ILE A 108 23.74 11.35 -16.25
N ALA A 109 23.50 12.64 -16.52
CA ALA A 109 23.17 13.13 -17.86
C ALA A 109 24.33 12.95 -18.85
N GLU A 110 25.56 13.28 -18.45
CA GLU A 110 26.77 13.02 -19.26
C GLU A 110 27.03 11.53 -19.44
N VAL A 111 26.77 10.71 -18.41
CA VAL A 111 26.83 9.24 -18.51
C VAL A 111 25.82 8.73 -19.53
N ALA A 112 24.57 9.17 -19.47
CA ALA A 112 23.54 8.80 -20.43
C ALA A 112 23.94 9.19 -21.86
N SER A 113 24.42 10.43 -22.07
CA SER A 113 24.89 10.87 -23.39
C SER A 113 26.05 10.01 -23.93
N ALA A 114 26.99 9.62 -23.07
CA ALA A 114 28.09 8.74 -23.47
C ALA A 114 27.59 7.33 -23.79
N SER A 115 26.59 6.83 -23.04
CA SER A 115 25.96 5.53 -23.30
C SER A 115 25.29 5.46 -24.66
N TYR A 116 24.65 6.53 -25.13
CA TYR A 116 24.00 6.56 -26.45
C TYR A 116 24.95 6.84 -27.61
N THR A 117 25.96 7.70 -27.44
CA THR A 117 26.95 7.95 -28.49
C THR A 117 27.94 6.80 -28.66
N ALA A 118 28.18 6.03 -27.59
CA ALA A 118 28.96 4.79 -27.58
C ALA A 118 30.43 4.92 -28.05
N HIS A 119 30.99 6.13 -28.07
CA HIS A 119 32.38 6.35 -28.53
C HIS A 119 33.45 5.79 -27.58
N ASN A 120 33.16 5.69 -26.28
CA ASN A 120 34.12 5.29 -25.24
C ASN A 120 33.45 4.47 -24.13
N LEU A 121 32.75 3.41 -24.52
CA LEU A 121 32.15 2.48 -23.56
C LEU A 121 33.19 1.49 -22.99
N PRO A 122 33.02 1.03 -21.74
CA PRO A 122 33.77 -0.11 -21.24
C PRO A 122 33.54 -1.35 -22.10
N GLN A 123 34.54 -2.23 -22.15
CA GLN A 123 34.42 -3.49 -22.90
C GLN A 123 33.26 -4.33 -22.37
N GLY A 124 32.41 -4.84 -23.27
CA GLY A 124 31.26 -5.67 -22.93
C GLY A 124 30.01 -4.91 -22.48
N VAL A 125 30.06 -3.57 -22.40
CA VAL A 125 28.88 -2.74 -22.14
C VAL A 125 28.22 -2.36 -23.46
N GLU A 126 26.96 -2.75 -23.64
CA GLU A 126 26.18 -2.39 -24.82
C GLU A 126 25.76 -0.91 -24.81
N PRO A 127 25.60 -0.26 -25.98
CA PRO A 127 25.03 1.08 -26.09
C PRO A 127 23.66 1.25 -25.43
N GLY A 128 23.26 2.51 -25.17
CA GLY A 128 22.01 2.88 -24.51
C GLY A 128 22.05 2.73 -22.99
N LEU A 129 20.99 3.17 -22.30
CA LEU A 129 20.95 3.19 -20.84
C LEU A 129 19.54 2.82 -20.34
N GLU A 130 19.22 1.53 -20.40
CA GLU A 130 17.92 0.97 -20.05
C GLU A 130 18.05 -0.40 -19.36
N SER A 131 17.02 -0.79 -18.60
CA SER A 131 16.87 -2.11 -17.99
C SER A 131 15.39 -2.46 -17.90
N VAL A 132 15.04 -3.72 -18.15
CA VAL A 132 13.67 -4.25 -18.09
C VAL A 132 13.67 -5.51 -17.26
N ILE A 133 12.78 -5.57 -16.27
CA ILE A 133 12.67 -6.70 -15.33
C ILE A 133 11.25 -7.21 -15.22
N ASN A 134 11.10 -8.52 -15.42
CA ASN A 134 9.92 -9.28 -15.01
C ASN A 134 10.24 -9.98 -13.69
N PHE A 135 9.63 -9.54 -12.61
CA PHE A 135 9.86 -10.11 -11.29
C PHE A 135 8.74 -11.10 -10.92
N ASN A 136 9.14 -12.33 -10.60
CA ASN A 136 8.26 -13.33 -10.02
C ASN A 136 8.67 -13.57 -8.55
N PRO A 137 7.84 -13.21 -7.56
CA PRO A 137 8.16 -13.44 -6.16
C PRO A 137 8.20 -14.95 -5.85
N VAL A 138 9.11 -15.35 -4.95
CA VAL A 138 9.28 -16.77 -4.56
C VAL A 138 8.19 -17.28 -3.60
N GLY A 139 7.26 -16.40 -3.20
CA GLY A 139 6.16 -16.70 -2.29
C GLY A 139 5.29 -15.47 -2.03
N LEU A 140 4.42 -15.57 -1.03
CA LEU A 140 3.58 -14.45 -0.58
C LEU A 140 4.26 -13.71 0.58
N ALA A 141 4.22 -12.38 0.51
CA ALA A 141 4.68 -11.51 1.59
C ALA A 141 3.51 -11.24 2.55
N THR A 142 3.51 -11.88 3.72
CA THR A 142 2.42 -11.78 4.70
C THR A 142 2.60 -10.57 5.61
N SER A 143 1.65 -9.63 5.53
CA SER A 143 1.52 -8.49 6.44
C SER A 143 0.73 -8.87 7.69
N TYR A 144 0.89 -8.07 8.74
CA TYR A 144 0.22 -8.26 10.02
C TYR A 144 -0.39 -6.94 10.49
N ALA A 145 -1.48 -6.99 11.24
CA ALA A 145 -1.92 -5.84 12.01
C ALA A 145 -2.68 -6.29 13.27
N ALA A 146 -2.73 -5.40 14.26
CA ALA A 146 -3.59 -5.50 15.42
C ALA A 146 -4.50 -4.28 15.44
N HIS A 147 -5.81 -4.50 15.56
CA HIS A 147 -6.81 -3.44 15.64
C HIS A 147 -7.53 -3.54 16.98
N ALA A 148 -7.79 -2.40 17.61
CA ALA A 148 -8.71 -2.26 18.73
C ALA A 148 -9.74 -1.18 18.39
N CYS A 149 -11.00 -1.42 18.75
CA CYS A 149 -12.10 -0.50 18.52
C CYS A 149 -12.82 -0.27 19.84
N GLU A 150 -13.17 0.98 20.10
CA GLU A 150 -13.94 1.42 21.27
C GLU A 150 -15.24 2.02 20.76
N VAL A 151 -16.36 1.48 21.24
CA VAL A 151 -17.70 1.90 20.81
C VAL A 151 -18.58 2.25 22.00
N GLU A 152 -19.50 3.17 21.79
CA GLU A 152 -20.64 3.44 22.66
C GLU A 152 -21.92 3.00 21.95
N VAL A 153 -22.77 2.24 22.64
CA VAL A 153 -24.06 1.80 22.11
C VAL A 153 -25.18 2.39 22.94
N ASP A 154 -26.08 3.12 22.29
CA ASP A 154 -27.29 3.64 22.92
C ASP A 154 -28.30 2.49 23.16
N PRO A 155 -28.70 2.23 24.42
CA PRO A 155 -29.52 1.07 24.76
C PRO A 155 -30.97 1.15 24.28
N ASP A 156 -31.46 2.37 24.00
CA ASP A 156 -32.85 2.61 23.63
C ASP A 156 -33.05 2.55 22.11
N THR A 157 -32.04 2.98 21.35
CA THR A 157 -32.08 3.10 19.88
C THR A 157 -31.23 2.06 19.15
N GLY A 158 -30.24 1.47 19.82
CA GLY A 158 -29.23 0.61 19.19
C GLY A 158 -28.19 1.38 18.35
N SER A 159 -28.21 2.72 18.37
CA SER A 159 -27.20 3.53 17.67
C SER A 159 -25.81 3.25 18.24
N THR A 160 -24.83 3.05 17.35
CA THR A 160 -23.43 2.80 17.72
C THR A 160 -22.56 3.99 17.30
N THR A 161 -21.80 4.53 18.26
CA THR A 161 -20.80 5.59 18.02
C THR A 161 -19.40 5.00 18.19
N ILE A 162 -18.49 5.24 17.24
CA ILE A 162 -17.09 4.81 17.36
C ILE A 162 -16.29 5.91 18.08
N LEU A 163 -15.94 5.64 19.34
CA LEU A 163 -15.17 6.57 20.16
C LEU A 163 -13.69 6.56 19.75
N GLY A 164 -13.15 5.38 19.44
CA GLY A 164 -11.74 5.23 19.10
C GLY A 164 -11.48 4.02 18.22
N HIS A 165 -10.55 4.16 17.27
CA HIS A 165 -10.00 3.06 16.50
C HIS A 165 -8.48 3.14 16.48
N TYR A 166 -7.84 2.06 16.90
CA TYR A 166 -6.40 1.98 17.10
C TYR A 166 -5.85 0.85 16.23
N CYS A 167 -4.87 1.14 15.41
CA CYS A 167 -4.26 0.19 14.49
C CYS A 167 -2.74 0.21 14.64
N VAL A 168 -2.13 -0.96 14.83
CA VAL A 168 -0.69 -1.16 14.60
C VAL A 168 -0.55 -2.09 13.41
N HIS A 169 0.11 -1.65 12.33
CA HIS A 169 0.30 -2.46 11.13
C HIS A 169 1.78 -2.74 10.85
N ASP A 170 2.06 -3.89 10.24
CA ASP A 170 3.37 -4.29 9.75
C ASP A 170 3.28 -4.70 8.29
N CYS A 171 3.72 -3.79 7.43
CA CYS A 171 3.84 -4.02 5.99
C CYS A 171 5.30 -4.15 5.54
N GLY A 172 6.19 -4.59 6.45
CA GLY A 172 7.64 -4.59 6.19
C GLY A 172 8.14 -3.17 5.91
N ARG A 173 9.14 -3.05 5.03
CA ARG A 173 9.72 -1.75 4.68
C ARG A 173 8.66 -0.83 4.08
N GLN A 174 8.48 0.34 4.67
CA GLN A 174 7.60 1.38 4.12
C GLN A 174 8.35 2.21 3.08
N ILE A 175 7.77 2.33 1.88
CA ILE A 175 8.30 3.23 0.85
C ILE A 175 7.95 4.67 1.19
N ASN A 176 6.71 4.91 1.64
CA ASN A 176 6.22 6.22 2.00
C ASN A 176 5.22 6.10 3.16
N PRO A 177 5.62 6.46 4.40
CA PRO A 177 4.76 6.33 5.58
C PRO A 177 3.44 7.10 5.48
N MET A 178 3.46 8.30 4.88
CA MET A 178 2.25 9.12 4.69
C MET A 178 1.23 8.42 3.78
N ILE A 179 1.68 7.80 2.69
CA ILE A 179 0.79 7.03 1.80
C ILE A 179 0.25 5.79 2.51
N VAL A 180 1.08 5.12 3.31
CA VAL A 180 0.67 3.95 4.08
C VAL A 180 -0.41 4.31 5.09
N GLU A 181 -0.22 5.38 5.87
CA GLU A 181 -1.23 5.90 6.80
C GLU A 181 -2.55 6.25 6.07
N GLY A 182 -2.46 6.91 4.92
CA GLY A 182 -3.62 7.23 4.08
C GLY A 182 -4.39 5.99 3.59
N GLN A 183 -3.69 4.90 3.25
CA GLN A 183 -4.34 3.63 2.89
C GLN A 183 -5.08 3.02 4.08
N ILE A 184 -4.50 3.07 5.28
CA ILE A 184 -5.16 2.58 6.50
C ILE A 184 -6.41 3.40 6.82
N HIS A 185 -6.34 4.73 6.70
CA HIS A 185 -7.50 5.60 6.90
C HIS A 185 -8.63 5.26 5.92
N GLY A 186 -8.33 5.12 4.63
CA GLY A 186 -9.31 4.74 3.61
C GLY A 186 -9.92 3.37 3.87
N GLY A 187 -9.10 2.38 4.25
CA GLY A 187 -9.58 1.04 4.56
C GLY A 187 -10.45 0.98 5.83
N ILE A 188 -10.16 1.80 6.83
CA ILE A 188 -11.00 1.93 8.04
C ILE A 188 -12.33 2.59 7.68
N ALA A 189 -12.35 3.63 6.84
CA ALA A 189 -13.59 4.23 6.38
C ALA A 189 -14.47 3.19 5.65
N GLN A 190 -13.88 2.41 4.72
CA GLN A 190 -14.59 1.31 4.06
C GLN A 190 -15.10 0.24 5.03
N ALA A 191 -14.31 -0.10 6.05
CA ALA A 191 -14.72 -1.04 7.09
C ALA A 191 -15.92 -0.54 7.91
N ILE A 192 -16.01 0.77 8.17
CA ILE A 192 -17.17 1.38 8.85
C ILE A 192 -18.41 1.24 7.97
N GLY A 193 -18.27 1.49 6.67
CA GLY A 193 -19.32 1.23 5.68
C GLY A 193 -19.83 -0.21 5.77
N ALA A 194 -18.95 -1.19 5.54
CA ALA A 194 -19.30 -2.60 5.60
C ALA A 194 -19.87 -3.05 6.95
N CYS A 195 -19.35 -2.52 8.07
CA CYS A 195 -19.73 -2.98 9.40
C CYS A 195 -21.05 -2.38 9.89
N PHE A 196 -21.40 -1.16 9.49
CA PHE A 196 -22.54 -0.44 10.09
C PHE A 196 -23.59 0.06 9.10
N LEU A 197 -23.28 0.14 7.80
CA LEU A 197 -24.08 0.93 6.84
C LEU A 197 -24.45 0.14 5.57
N GLU A 198 -23.48 -0.49 4.95
CA GLU A 198 -23.57 -1.00 3.58
C GLU A 198 -24.24 -2.38 3.53
N GLU A 199 -25.30 -2.51 2.73
CA GLU A 199 -25.93 -3.79 2.44
C GLU A 199 -26.49 -3.78 1.02
N ILE A 200 -26.29 -4.87 0.29
CA ILE A 200 -26.93 -5.09 -1.01
C ILE A 200 -28.16 -5.97 -0.78
N ASN A 201 -29.34 -5.35 -0.81
CA ASN A 201 -30.60 -6.03 -0.50
C ASN A 201 -31.40 -6.39 -1.75
N TYR A 202 -31.94 -7.60 -1.78
CA TYR A 202 -32.86 -8.06 -2.82
C TYR A 202 -34.21 -8.45 -2.22
N ASP A 203 -35.30 -8.21 -2.94
CA ASP A 203 -36.62 -8.72 -2.56
C ASP A 203 -36.82 -10.21 -2.93
N GLU A 204 -37.98 -10.76 -2.60
CA GLU A 204 -38.35 -12.16 -2.89
C GLU A 204 -38.43 -12.49 -4.39
N ASN A 205 -38.52 -11.47 -5.25
CA ASN A 205 -38.55 -11.61 -6.71
C ASN A 205 -37.16 -11.35 -7.34
N GLY A 206 -36.13 -11.11 -6.53
CA GLY A 206 -34.77 -10.81 -7.00
C GLY A 206 -34.58 -9.38 -7.50
N GLN A 207 -35.46 -8.44 -7.16
CA GLN A 207 -35.24 -7.01 -7.45
C GLN A 207 -34.24 -6.42 -6.46
N LEU A 208 -33.24 -5.70 -6.98
CA LEU A 208 -32.28 -4.96 -6.15
C LEU A 208 -32.97 -3.75 -5.52
N LEU A 209 -32.98 -3.69 -4.19
CA LEU A 209 -33.63 -2.64 -3.41
C LEU A 209 -32.69 -1.48 -3.04
N THR A 210 -31.38 -1.69 -3.17
CA THR A 210 -30.33 -0.73 -2.79
C THR A 210 -29.50 -0.33 -4.00
N ASP A 211 -30.16 0.21 -5.03
CA ASP A 211 -29.56 0.56 -6.33
C ASP A 211 -29.08 2.02 -6.45
N SER A 212 -29.18 2.77 -5.34
CA SER A 212 -28.84 4.20 -5.28
C SER A 212 -28.12 4.55 -3.97
N PHE A 213 -27.42 5.69 -3.91
CA PHE A 213 -26.83 6.19 -2.66
C PHE A 213 -27.86 6.73 -1.65
N LEU A 214 -29.16 6.72 -1.96
CA LEU A 214 -30.19 6.96 -0.95
C LEU A 214 -30.37 5.73 -0.05
N ASP A 215 -30.15 4.54 -0.60
CA ASP A 215 -30.43 3.26 0.06
C ASP A 215 -29.15 2.48 0.39
N TYR A 216 -28.12 2.59 -0.45
CA TYR A 216 -26.77 2.08 -0.18
C TYR A 216 -25.93 3.16 0.50
N LEU A 217 -25.94 3.13 1.83
CA LEU A 217 -25.34 4.16 2.67
C LEU A 217 -23.81 4.02 2.69
N THR A 218 -23.13 5.04 2.17
CA THR A 218 -21.66 5.16 2.27
C THR A 218 -21.28 6.03 3.47
N PRO A 219 -20.18 5.71 4.17
CA PRO A 219 -19.76 6.46 5.34
C PRO A 219 -19.35 7.88 4.96
N THR A 220 -19.91 8.86 5.69
CA THR A 220 -19.47 10.26 5.65
C THR A 220 -18.45 10.53 6.75
N ALA A 221 -17.85 11.73 6.76
CA ALA A 221 -16.90 12.15 7.79
C ALA A 221 -17.46 12.05 9.23
N GLN A 222 -18.78 12.10 9.42
CA GLN A 222 -19.41 11.99 10.74
C GLN A 222 -19.34 10.59 11.34
N PHE A 223 -19.15 9.56 10.50
CA PHE A 223 -19.01 8.17 10.95
C PHE A 223 -17.58 7.81 11.33
N MET A 224 -16.61 8.68 11.04
CA MET A 224 -15.21 8.41 11.39
C MET A 224 -15.03 8.40 12.92
N PRO A 225 -14.10 7.58 13.44
CA PRO A 225 -13.81 7.53 14.87
C PRO A 225 -13.43 8.92 15.41
N HIS A 226 -13.91 9.28 16.61
CA HIS A 226 -13.46 10.53 17.24
C HIS A 226 -11.94 10.56 17.44
N LYS A 227 -11.35 9.40 17.70
CA LYS A 227 -9.90 9.20 17.75
C LYS A 227 -9.50 8.07 16.83
N LEU A 228 -8.70 8.40 15.81
CA LEU A 228 -8.06 7.42 14.93
C LEU A 228 -6.55 7.47 15.17
N MET A 229 -5.97 6.33 15.53
CA MET A 229 -4.53 6.19 15.75
C MET A 229 -3.99 5.07 14.85
N VAL A 230 -3.00 5.41 14.03
CA VAL A 230 -2.30 4.46 13.17
C VAL A 230 -0.83 4.49 13.53
N GLU A 231 -0.32 3.33 13.95
CA GLU A 231 1.07 3.11 14.31
C GLU A 231 1.65 2.00 13.43
N SER A 232 2.97 1.98 13.32
CA SER A 232 3.67 1.05 12.43
C SER A 232 4.71 0.22 13.17
N MET A 233 4.81 -1.04 12.75
CA MET A 233 5.96 -1.90 13.00
C MET A 233 6.59 -2.28 11.65
N GLU A 234 7.90 -2.51 11.63
CA GLU A 234 8.62 -2.88 10.42
C GLU A 234 9.34 -4.22 10.60
N SER A 235 8.78 -5.28 10.00
CA SER A 235 9.45 -6.59 9.87
C SER A 235 9.62 -6.91 8.38
N PRO A 236 10.75 -6.52 7.76
CA PRO A 236 10.96 -6.72 6.33
C PRO A 236 10.83 -8.19 5.91
N THR A 237 10.22 -8.43 4.75
CA THR A 237 10.06 -9.79 4.22
C THR A 237 11.32 -10.26 3.47
N PRO A 238 11.76 -11.51 3.61
CA PRO A 238 12.84 -12.07 2.79
C PRO A 238 12.38 -12.48 1.38
N ILE A 239 11.07 -12.40 1.08
CA ILE A 239 10.46 -12.93 -0.15
C ILE A 239 10.72 -12.04 -1.37
N ASN A 240 11.03 -10.76 -1.14
CA ASN A 240 11.32 -9.81 -2.21
C ASN A 240 12.44 -8.84 -1.81
N PRO A 241 13.21 -8.31 -2.78
CA PRO A 241 14.39 -7.50 -2.49
C PRO A 241 14.08 -6.12 -1.90
N LEU A 242 12.82 -5.66 -2.00
CA LEU A 242 12.41 -4.39 -1.41
C LEU A 242 12.15 -4.52 0.10
N GLY A 243 11.93 -5.74 0.60
CA GLY A 243 11.54 -5.98 2.00
C GLY A 243 10.12 -5.50 2.33
N ALA A 244 9.37 -5.03 1.32
CA ALA A 244 8.03 -4.49 1.46
C ALA A 244 6.97 -5.59 1.37
N LYS A 245 5.85 -5.38 2.06
CA LYS A 245 4.65 -6.22 2.02
C LYS A 245 3.44 -5.37 1.60
N GLY A 246 2.29 -5.99 1.40
CA GLY A 246 1.05 -5.30 1.02
C GLY A 246 0.36 -4.61 2.21
N VAL A 247 -0.24 -3.44 2.01
CA VAL A 247 -0.99 -2.74 3.09
C VAL A 247 -2.37 -2.23 2.67
N GLY A 248 -2.65 -2.16 1.37
CA GLY A 248 -3.86 -1.50 0.84
C GLY A 248 -5.17 -2.10 1.36
N GLU A 249 -5.21 -3.41 1.62
CA GLU A 249 -6.40 -4.10 2.15
C GLU A 249 -6.37 -4.30 3.67
N SER A 250 -5.33 -3.84 4.37
CA SER A 250 -5.17 -4.10 5.81
C SER A 250 -6.32 -3.52 6.63
N GLY A 251 -6.74 -2.29 6.30
CA GLY A 251 -7.86 -1.63 6.96
C GLY A 251 -9.17 -2.39 6.78
N THR A 252 -9.47 -2.82 5.55
CA THR A 252 -10.74 -3.50 5.21
C THR A 252 -10.82 -4.92 5.73
N ILE A 253 -9.69 -5.61 5.92
CA ILE A 253 -9.68 -7.00 6.42
C ILE A 253 -9.89 -7.05 7.93
N ILE A 254 -9.22 -6.17 8.69
CA ILE A 254 -9.07 -6.36 10.15
C ILE A 254 -9.98 -5.41 10.94
N ALA A 255 -10.37 -4.26 10.39
CA ALA A 255 -11.25 -3.34 11.10
C ALA A 255 -12.69 -3.86 11.27
N PRO A 256 -13.36 -4.52 10.30
CA PRO A 256 -14.72 -5.02 10.50
C PRO A 256 -14.87 -5.99 11.69
N PRO A 257 -14.04 -7.05 11.85
CA PRO A 257 -14.16 -7.91 13.02
C PRO A 257 -13.79 -7.19 14.32
N ALA A 258 -12.86 -6.23 14.31
CA ALA A 258 -12.56 -5.43 15.51
C ALA A 258 -13.78 -4.59 15.96
N MET A 259 -14.51 -4.00 15.02
CA MET A 259 -15.73 -3.24 15.28
C MET A 259 -16.87 -4.14 15.78
N ALA A 260 -17.10 -5.27 15.11
CA ALA A 260 -18.13 -6.24 15.53
C ALA A 260 -17.84 -6.83 16.92
N ASN A 261 -16.57 -7.12 17.23
CA ASN A 261 -16.15 -7.56 18.56
C ASN A 261 -16.38 -6.49 19.63
N ALA A 262 -16.12 -5.21 19.31
CA ALA A 262 -16.37 -4.11 20.25
C ALA A 262 -17.87 -3.96 20.56
N VAL A 263 -18.74 -4.10 19.55
CA VAL A 263 -20.20 -4.13 19.77
C VAL A 263 -20.59 -5.35 20.59
N SER A 264 -20.01 -6.52 20.30
CA SER A 264 -20.28 -7.75 21.06
C SER A 264 -19.91 -7.60 22.53
N ASP A 265 -18.75 -7.00 22.81
CA ASP A 265 -18.28 -6.70 24.17
C ASP A 265 -19.20 -5.73 24.90
N ALA A 266 -19.56 -4.61 24.26
CA ALA A 266 -20.49 -3.61 24.82
C ALA A 266 -21.86 -4.21 25.16
N LEU A 267 -22.36 -5.12 24.31
CA LEU A 267 -23.65 -5.76 24.48
C LEU A 267 -23.62 -7.04 25.29
N GLY A 268 -22.46 -7.66 25.53
CA GLY A 268 -22.34 -8.99 26.13
C GLY A 268 -23.10 -10.09 25.38
N VAL A 269 -23.24 -9.98 24.06
CA VAL A 269 -23.83 -10.97 23.15
C VAL A 269 -23.10 -10.94 21.81
N ASP A 270 -23.12 -12.05 21.07
CA ASP A 270 -22.41 -12.15 19.79
C ASP A 270 -23.07 -11.31 18.70
N ALA A 271 -22.36 -10.32 18.17
CA ALA A 271 -22.77 -9.44 17.07
C ALA A 271 -22.09 -9.87 15.75
N ASN A 272 -22.38 -11.10 15.30
CA ASN A 272 -21.64 -11.77 14.21
C ASN A 272 -22.24 -11.56 12.80
N GLU A 273 -23.26 -10.71 12.66
CA GLU A 273 -23.95 -10.47 11.39
C GLU A 273 -23.90 -8.98 11.06
N ILE A 274 -23.07 -8.61 10.07
CA ILE A 274 -22.95 -7.25 9.55
C ILE A 274 -23.90 -7.03 8.36
N PRO A 275 -24.34 -5.78 8.10
CA PRO A 275 -24.10 -4.60 8.92
C PRO A 275 -24.85 -4.62 10.26
N LEU A 276 -24.21 -4.07 11.28
CA LEU A 276 -24.74 -3.82 12.63
C LEU A 276 -25.53 -2.51 12.64
N THR A 277 -26.59 -2.46 11.84
CA THR A 277 -27.50 -1.31 11.80
C THR A 277 -28.13 -1.06 13.17
N PRO A 278 -28.58 0.18 13.47
CA PRO A 278 -29.21 0.47 14.77
C PRO A 278 -30.36 -0.48 15.12
N GLU A 279 -31.14 -0.86 14.11
CA GLU A 279 -32.25 -1.79 14.27
C GLU A 279 -31.79 -3.22 14.64
N ARG A 280 -30.73 -3.73 13.99
CA ARG A 280 -30.17 -5.06 14.30
C ARG A 280 -29.54 -5.08 15.69
N VAL A 281 -28.80 -4.03 16.05
CA VAL A 281 -28.23 -3.84 17.38
C VAL A 281 -29.33 -3.76 18.44
N TRP A 282 -30.39 -2.99 18.20
CA TRP A 282 -31.55 -2.91 19.09
C TRP A 282 -32.22 -4.27 19.29
N ARG A 283 -32.38 -5.07 18.23
CA ARG A 283 -32.90 -6.44 18.33
C ARG A 283 -31.99 -7.33 19.19
N LEU A 284 -30.68 -7.23 19.07
CA LEU A 284 -29.72 -7.95 19.93
C LEU A 284 -29.90 -7.58 21.40
N ILE A 285 -30.05 -6.28 21.71
CA ILE A 285 -30.33 -5.78 23.06
C ILE A 285 -31.63 -6.39 23.62
N LYS A 286 -32.72 -6.36 22.84
CA LYS A 286 -34.03 -6.90 23.29
C LYS A 286 -33.99 -8.41 23.52
N ARG A 287 -33.28 -9.16 22.66
CA ARG A 287 -33.09 -10.60 22.84
C ARG A 287 -32.36 -10.91 24.15
N ARG A 288 -31.27 -10.19 24.46
CA ARG A 288 -30.51 -10.34 25.71
C ARG A 288 -31.38 -10.10 26.95
N VAL A 289 -32.15 -9.03 26.96
CA VAL A 289 -33.04 -8.69 28.09
C VAL A 289 -34.04 -9.82 28.34
N ARG A 290 -34.65 -10.35 27.27
CA ARG A 290 -35.62 -11.45 27.37
C ARG A 290 -35.00 -12.72 27.97
N THR A 291 -33.81 -13.12 27.50
CA THR A 291 -33.09 -14.30 28.03
C THR A 291 -32.70 -14.14 29.51
N ARG A 292 -32.41 -12.92 29.99
CA ARG A 292 -32.12 -12.67 31.42
C ARG A 292 -33.38 -12.60 32.29
N SER A 293 -34.54 -12.30 31.72
CA SER A 293 -35.81 -12.19 32.45
C SER A 293 -36.61 -13.49 32.54
N GLU A 294 -36.25 -14.52 31.78
CA GLU A 294 -36.80 -15.87 31.97
C GLU A 294 -36.09 -16.52 33.18
N PRO A 295 -36.81 -16.94 34.24
CA PRO A 295 -36.19 -17.62 35.36
C PRO A 295 -35.57 -18.94 34.87
N SER A 296 -34.36 -19.28 35.34
CA SER A 296 -33.83 -20.62 35.12
C SER A 296 -34.80 -21.62 35.74
N THR A 297 -35.47 -22.41 34.90
CA THR A 297 -36.20 -23.58 35.33
C THR A 297 -35.18 -24.69 35.61
N ASP A 298 -34.53 -24.60 36.76
CA ASP A 298 -33.85 -25.72 37.44
C ASP A 298 -34.60 -26.02 38.74
#